data_AF-A0AAX4P550-F1
#
_entry.id   AF-A0AAX4P550-F1
#
_cell.length_a   1.000
_cell.length_b   1.000
_cell.length_c   1.000
_cell.angle_alpha   90.00
_cell.angle_beta   90.00
_cell.angle_gamma   90.00
#
_symmetry.space_group_name_H-M   'P 1'
#
loop_
_entity.id
_entity.type
_entity.pdbx_description
1 polymer ?
#
loop_
_entity_poly.entity_id
_entity_poly.type
_entity_poly.pdbx_seq_one_letter_code
_entity_poly.pdbx_strand_id
1 'polypeptide(L)'
;MAARAEILGLYRRLLKLGRVYPSKNRDGILQEIRAEFREAKALSSRGEIERRVEAARAGVEQMSAFCKLDKGGSDWKVSLDGGASNSTMGGG
;
A
#
# COMPACT_ATOMS: atom_id res chain seq x y z
N MET A 1 -15.92 -3.17 8.62
CA MET A 1 -16.46 -3.36 7.25
C MET A 1 -16.18 -2.13 6.42
N ALA A 2 -15.17 -2.22 5.54
CA ALA A 2 -14.91 -1.18 4.56
C ALA A 2 -16.04 -1.16 3.52
N ALA A 3 -16.61 0.01 3.28
CA ALA A 3 -17.65 0.13 2.26
C ALA A 3 -17.03 -0.12 0.87
N ARG A 4 -17.78 -0.73 -0.06
CA ARG A 4 -17.33 -0.89 -1.46
C ARG A 4 -16.86 0.42 -2.09
N ALA A 5 -17.51 1.53 -1.72
CA ALA A 5 -17.12 2.89 -2.13
C ALA A 5 -15.72 3.29 -1.62
N GLU A 6 -15.37 2.90 -0.40
CA GLU A 6 -14.06 3.14 0.20
C GLU A 6 -12.95 2.38 -0.53
N ILE A 7 -13.16 1.09 -0.80
CA ILE A 7 -12.21 0.23 -1.54
C ILE A 7 -11.92 0.83 -2.92
N LEU A 8 -12.99 1.22 -3.65
CA LEU A 8 -12.85 1.89 -4.95
C LEU A 8 -12.16 3.25 -4.83
N GLY A 9 -12.38 3.96 -3.73
CA GLY A 9 -11.70 5.21 -3.40
C GLY A 9 -10.19 5.03 -3.24
N LEU A 10 -9.77 4.02 -2.47
CA LEU A 10 -8.37 3.66 -2.26
C LEU A 10 -7.70 3.25 -3.57
N TYR A 11 -8.34 2.39 -4.35
CA TYR A 11 -7.85 1.96 -5.66
C TYR A 11 -7.58 3.15 -6.59
N ARG A 12 -8.54 4.07 -6.72
CA ARG A 12 -8.38 5.27 -7.58
C ARG A 12 -7.25 6.17 -7.07
N ARG A 13 -7.09 6.31 -5.75
CA ARG A 13 -6.01 7.12 -5.16
C ARG A 13 -4.64 6.51 -5.43
N LEU A 14 -4.48 5.20 -5.22
CA LEU A 14 -3.24 4.47 -5.52
C LEU A 14 -2.86 4.60 -6.99
N LEU A 15 -3.80 4.42 -7.92
CA LEU A 15 -3.52 4.62 -9.34
C LEU A 15 -3.13 6.06 -9.68
N LYS A 16 -3.78 7.04 -9.05
CA LYS A 16 -3.48 8.46 -9.27
C LYS A 16 -2.08 8.81 -8.75
N LEU A 17 -1.74 8.36 -7.54
CA LEU A 17 -0.42 8.54 -6.94
C LEU A 17 0.66 7.79 -7.74
N GLY A 18 0.39 6.56 -8.14
CA GLY A 18 1.30 5.75 -8.95
C GLY A 18 1.69 6.44 -10.25
N ARG A 19 0.76 7.12 -10.94
CA ARG A 19 1.07 7.87 -12.18
C ARG A 19 2.10 8.99 -12.01
N VAL A 20 2.13 9.62 -10.84
CA VAL A 20 3.06 10.73 -10.54
C VAL A 20 4.23 10.28 -9.66
N TYR A 21 4.31 8.98 -9.33
CA TYR A 21 5.36 8.44 -8.49
C TYR A 21 6.70 8.47 -9.24
N PRO A 22 7.76 9.06 -8.65
CA PRO A 22 9.06 9.24 -9.30
C PRO A 22 9.87 7.93 -9.30
N SER A 23 9.41 6.92 -10.05
CA SER A 23 10.08 5.62 -10.19
C SER A 23 10.23 5.23 -11.66
N LYS A 24 11.38 4.61 -11.98
CA LYS A 24 11.63 4.01 -13.31
C LYS A 24 10.72 2.80 -13.57
N ASN A 25 10.25 2.13 -12.52
CA ASN A 25 9.31 0.99 -12.63
C ASN A 25 7.87 1.39 -12.31
N ARG A 26 7.48 2.62 -12.64
CA ARG A 26 6.13 3.13 -12.37
C ARG A 26 5.03 2.26 -12.96
N ASP A 27 5.20 1.78 -14.19
CA ASP A 27 4.21 0.97 -14.87
C ASP A 27 4.07 -0.41 -14.22
N GLY A 28 5.17 -0.99 -13.74
CA GLY A 28 5.15 -2.22 -12.93
C GLY A 28 4.34 -2.04 -11.64
N ILE A 29 4.59 -0.97 -10.89
CA ILE A 29 3.83 -0.64 -9.67
C ILE A 29 2.34 -0.50 -9.97
N LEU A 30 1.98 0.18 -11.07
CA LEU A 30 0.57 0.32 -11.47
C LEU A 30 -0.07 -1.02 -11.87
N GLN A 31 0.69 -1.95 -12.47
CA GLN A 31 0.21 -3.28 -12.78
C GLN A 31 0.01 -4.13 -11.52
N GLU A 32 0.96 -4.09 -10.59
CA GLU A 32 0.87 -4.79 -9.31
C GLU A 32 -0.35 -4.34 -8.51
N ILE A 33 -0.58 -3.03 -8.38
CA ILE A 33 -1.79 -2.48 -7.72
C ILE A 33 -3.06 -3.00 -8.40
N ARG A 34 -3.10 -3.10 -9.74
CA ARG A 34 -4.28 -3.63 -10.45
C ARG A 34 -4.47 -5.12 -10.23
N ALA A 35 -3.39 -5.89 -10.22
CA ALA A 35 -3.43 -7.33 -9.98
C ALA A 35 -3.93 -7.61 -8.57
N GLU A 36 -3.39 -6.91 -7.57
CA GLU A 36 -3.73 -7.12 -6.17
C GLU A 36 -5.21 -6.84 -5.88
N PHE A 37 -5.76 -5.72 -6.39
CA PHE A 37 -7.18 -5.41 -6.24
C PHE A 37 -8.09 -6.37 -7.03
N ARG A 38 -7.60 -6.96 -8.12
CA ARG A 38 -8.34 -7.95 -8.89
C ARG A 38 -8.39 -9.29 -8.17
N GLU A 39 -7.28 -9.73 -7.59
CA GLU A 39 -7.20 -10.94 -6.77
C GLU A 39 -8.05 -10.80 -5.51
N ALA A 40 -7.97 -9.64 -4.85
CA ALA A 40 -8.76 -9.34 -3.66
C ALA A 40 -10.29 -9.34 -3.91
N LYS A 41 -10.73 -9.20 -5.17
CA LYS A 41 -12.15 -9.27 -5.53
C LYS A 41 -12.78 -10.64 -5.24
N ALA A 42 -11.99 -11.71 -5.26
CA ALA A 42 -12.46 -13.06 -4.98
C ALA A 42 -12.52 -13.37 -3.46
N LEU A 43 -11.98 -12.49 -2.62
CA LEU A 43 -11.97 -12.70 -1.17
C LEU A 43 -13.38 -12.53 -0.61
N SER A 44 -13.82 -13.55 0.14
CA SER A 44 -15.11 -13.56 0.83
C SER A 44 -14.94 -13.45 2.36
N SER A 45 -13.71 -13.64 2.86
CA SER A 45 -13.41 -13.53 4.28
C SER A 45 -13.33 -12.08 4.71
N ARG A 46 -14.16 -11.71 5.69
CA ARG A 46 -14.20 -10.36 6.26
C ARG A 46 -12.83 -9.90 6.77
N GLY A 47 -12.12 -10.76 7.51
CA GLY A 47 -10.83 -10.40 8.10
C GLY A 47 -9.75 -10.13 7.05
N GLU A 48 -9.79 -10.86 5.93
CA GLU A 48 -8.85 -10.65 4.83
C GLU A 48 -9.13 -9.35 4.07
N ILE A 49 -10.42 -9.03 3.87
CA ILE A 49 -10.82 -7.76 3.26
C ILE A 49 -10.34 -6.59 4.13
N GLU A 50 -10.54 -6.65 5.45
CA GLU A 50 -10.12 -5.59 6.37
C GLU A 50 -8.59 -5.42 6.36
N ARG A 51 -7.81 -6.52 6.40
CA ARG A 51 -6.35 -6.46 6.27
C ARG A 51 -5.88 -5.86 4.94
N ARG A 52 -6.49 -6.24 3.81
CA ARG A 52 -6.15 -5.69 2.49
C ARG A 52 -6.49 -4.20 2.38
N VAL A 53 -7.58 -3.78 3.02
CA VAL A 53 -7.95 -2.36 3.09
C VAL A 53 -6.96 -1.57 3.93
N GLU A 54 -6.52 -2.09 5.06
CA GLU A 54 -5.47 -1.46 5.89
C GLU A 54 -4.15 -1.34 5.12
N ALA A 55 -3.72 -2.40 4.43
CA ALA A 55 -2.54 -2.36 3.57
C ALA A 55 -2.67 -1.29 2.46
N ALA A 56 -3.83 -1.22 1.80
CA ALA A 56 -4.10 -0.20 0.78
C ALA A 56 -4.10 1.23 1.36
N ARG A 57 -4.58 1.43 2.59
CA ARG A 57 -4.53 2.72 3.29
C ARG A 57 -3.08 3.14 3.57
N ALA A 58 -2.26 2.23 4.09
CA ALA A 58 -0.84 2.46 4.32
C ALA A 58 -0.09 2.78 3.00
N GLY A 59 -0.39 2.05 1.92
CA GLY A 59 0.19 2.31 0.61
C GLY A 59 -0.15 3.69 0.06
N VAL A 60 -1.41 4.16 0.23
CA VAL A 60 -1.80 5.53 -0.13
C VAL A 60 -1.01 6.56 0.66
N GLU A 61 -0.85 6.36 1.96
CA GLU A 61 -0.10 7.28 2.82
C GLU A 61 1.35 7.38 2.37
N GLN A 62 2.03 6.23 2.21
CA GLN A 62 3.41 6.15 1.75
C GLN A 62 3.60 6.81 0.38
N MET A 63 2.84 6.39 -0.63
CA MET A 63 2.94 6.97 -1.97
C MET A 63 2.62 8.46 -1.98
N SER A 64 1.66 8.91 -1.15
CA SER A 64 1.33 10.33 -1.04
C SER A 64 2.45 11.14 -0.40
N ALA A 65 3.18 10.58 0.55
CA ALA A 65 4.34 11.23 1.16
C ALA A 65 5.41 11.49 0.10
N PHE A 66 5.76 10.47 -0.71
CA PHE A 66 6.72 10.62 -1.81
C PHE A 66 6.27 11.62 -2.87
N CYS A 67 4.99 11.59 -3.27
CA CYS A 67 4.47 12.53 -4.26
C CYS A 67 4.38 13.98 -3.74
N LYS A 68 4.28 14.19 -2.42
CA LYS A 68 4.29 15.52 -1.80
C LYS A 68 5.72 16.07 -1.66
N LEU A 69 6.69 15.21 -1.38
CA LEU A 69 8.11 15.57 -1.27
C LEU A 69 8.71 16.03 -2.62
N ASP A 70 8.24 15.47 -3.72
CA ASP A 70 8.71 15.82 -5.08
C ASP A 70 8.33 17.25 -5.51
N LYS A 71 7.37 17.91 -4.81
CA LYS A 71 7.00 19.30 -5.09
C LYS A 71 7.95 20.36 -4.53
N GLY A 72 8.99 20.00 -3.75
CA GLY A 72 9.77 21.01 -3.04
C GLY A 72 11.20 20.70 -2.62
N GLY A 73 11.69 19.46 -2.72
CA GLY A 73 13.12 19.21 -2.57
C GLY A 73 13.49 18.06 -1.64
N SER A 74 14.56 17.39 -2.08
CA SER A 74 15.62 16.66 -1.38
C SER A 74 15.30 15.83 -0.13
N ASP A 75 15.73 14.57 -0.26
CA ASP A 75 16.30 13.72 0.78
C ASP A 75 15.38 13.26 1.90
N TRP A 76 14.88 12.01 1.82
CA TRP A 76 14.62 11.28 3.05
C TRP A 76 14.80 9.76 2.89
N LYS A 77 15.57 9.23 3.84
CA LYS A 77 16.01 7.85 4.04
C LYS A 77 14.89 7.07 4.73
N VAL A 78 14.29 6.10 4.05
CA VAL A 78 13.30 5.21 4.66
C VAL A 78 14.03 4.20 5.53
N SER A 79 13.95 4.38 6.86
CA SER A 79 14.12 3.26 7.79
C SER A 79 12.89 2.37 7.65
N LEU A 80 13.04 1.27 6.91
CA LEU A 80 12.16 0.12 7.04
C LEU A 80 12.41 -0.44 8.45
N ASP A 81 11.65 0.05 9.43
CA ASP A 81 11.59 -0.58 10.74
C ASP A 81 11.05 -2.00 10.52
N GLY A 82 11.96 -2.95 10.56
CA GLY A 82 11.68 -4.36 10.41
C GLY A 82 10.82 -4.79 11.58
N GLY A 83 9.51 -4.88 11.34
CA GLY A 83 8.58 -5.66 12.15
C GLY A 83 8.94 -7.15 12.08
N ALA A 84 10.12 -7.52 12.57
CA ALA A 84 10.48 -8.87 12.95
C ALA A 84 10.12 -9.00 14.43
N SER A 85 8.84 -9.19 14.75
CA SER A 85 8.45 -9.83 16.00
C SER A 85 8.92 -11.28 15.92
N ASN A 86 10.20 -11.52 16.23
CA ASN A 86 10.75 -12.85 16.35
C ASN A 86 10.17 -13.49 17.61
N SER A 87 9.35 -14.50 17.40
CA SER A 87 8.86 -15.47 18.36
C SER A 87 9.94 -15.89 19.36
N THR A 88 9.77 -15.54 20.64
CA THR A 88 10.54 -16.15 21.73
C THR A 88 9.96 -17.54 21.99
N MET A 89 10.59 -18.56 21.39
CA MET A 89 10.58 -19.94 21.89
C MET A 89 11.88 -20.21 22.64
N GLY A 90 11.78 -20.87 23.80
CA GLY A 90 12.88 -21.36 24.65
C GLY A 90 12.72 -20.82 26.08
N GLY A 91 12.44 -21.61 27.12
CA GLY A 91 12.89 -22.97 27.41
C GLY A 91 13.93 -22.89 28.54
N GLY A 92 13.53 -23.30 29.75
CA GLY A 92 14.35 -23.33 30.97
C GLY A 92 13.50 -23.50 32.20
#